data_AF-A0ABD1IMX0-F1
#
_entry.id   AF-A0ABD1IMX0-F1
#
_cell.length_a   1.000
_cell.length_b   1.000
_cell.length_c   1.000
_cell.angle_alpha   90.00
_cell.angle_beta   90.00
_cell.angle_gamma   90.00
#
_symmetry.space_group_name_H-M   'P 1'
#
loop_
_entity.id
_entity.type
_entity.pdbx_description
1 polymer ?
#
loop_
_entity_poly.entity_id
_entity_poly.type
_entity_poly.pdbx_seq_one_letter_code
_entity_poly.pdbx_strand_id
1 'polypeptide(L)'
;MNLRNGKGNHLYLELFTRSTPWVVRRQLAEELVGKAVEHVFEKEDGEKKEWRGMVLSRAPVMRHWYYITYERDPVLYMYQLWDDYQEGDLRILPEAGWS
;
A
#
# COMPACT_ATOMS: atom_id res chain seq x y z
N MET A 1 11.50 21.90 24.28
CA MET A 1 11.67 22.03 22.83
C MET A 1 12.00 20.66 22.25
N ASN A 2 11.33 20.32 21.14
CA ASN A 2 11.36 19.10 20.32
C ASN A 2 12.79 18.67 19.90
N LEU A 3 13.11 17.43 19.50
CA LEU A 3 12.42 16.46 18.62
C LEU A 3 12.84 15.02 19.01
N ARG A 4 11.92 14.03 18.92
CA ARG A 4 12.25 12.59 18.89
C ARG A 4 11.77 12.00 17.57
N ASN A 5 12.66 11.30 16.87
CA ASN A 5 12.32 10.47 15.73
C ASN A 5 11.75 9.12 16.22
N GLY A 6 10.66 8.66 15.60
CA GLY A 6 9.84 7.53 16.03
C GLY A 6 10.43 6.13 15.81
N LYS A 7 11.74 5.95 15.91
CA LYS A 7 12.39 4.62 15.83
C LYS A 7 12.94 4.22 17.20
N GLY A 8 12.03 3.91 18.12
CA GLY A 8 12.35 3.16 19.33
C GLY A 8 12.39 1.68 18.99
N ASN A 9 13.58 1.15 18.69
CA ASN A 9 13.77 -0.28 18.51
C ASN A 9 13.41 -1.01 19.82
N HIS A 10 12.43 -1.91 19.78
CA HIS A 10 12.20 -2.89 20.85
C HIS A 10 12.29 -4.30 20.25
N LEU A 11 13.35 -5.00 20.63
CA LEU A 11 13.49 -6.44 20.45
C LEU A 11 12.57 -7.12 21.48
N TYR A 12 11.55 -7.86 21.04
CA TYR A 12 10.79 -8.74 21.92
C TYR A 12 10.88 -10.18 21.41
N LEU A 13 11.43 -11.03 22.27
CA LEU A 13 11.50 -12.47 22.11
C LEU A 13 10.74 -13.07 23.30
N GLU A 14 9.41 -13.20 23.22
CA GLU A 14 8.62 -13.95 24.19
C GLU A 14 7.49 -14.73 23.50
N LEU A 15 7.31 -15.95 23.99
CA LEU A 15 6.48 -17.02 23.43
C LEU A 15 5.07 -17.01 24.05
N PHE A 16 4.09 -17.38 23.22
CA PHE A 16 2.72 -17.88 23.51
C PHE A 16 1.52 -16.90 23.74
N THR A 17 0.49 -17.19 22.92
CA THR A 17 -0.95 -16.86 22.96
C THR A 17 -1.47 -15.59 22.25
N ARG A 18 -2.32 -15.83 21.22
CA ARG A 18 -3.10 -14.90 20.36
C ARG A 18 -2.33 -14.17 19.24
N SER A 19 -2.46 -14.70 18.03
CA SER A 19 -1.96 -14.15 16.77
C SER A 19 -2.73 -12.90 16.30
N THR A 20 -2.26 -11.67 16.54
CA THR A 20 -2.82 -10.43 15.92
C THR A 20 -1.92 -9.23 16.21
N PRO A 21 -0.89 -8.91 15.37
CA PRO A 21 -1.04 -7.78 14.42
C PRO A 21 -0.58 -8.10 12.98
N TRP A 22 0.47 -8.91 12.80
CA TRP A 22 1.05 -9.20 11.48
C TRP A 22 0.15 -10.07 10.60
N VAL A 23 -0.63 -10.98 11.20
CA VAL A 23 -1.59 -11.82 10.46
C VAL A 23 -2.73 -10.97 9.91
N VAL A 24 -3.25 -10.03 10.70
CA VAL A 24 -4.28 -9.08 10.28
C VAL A 24 -3.74 -8.15 9.20
N ARG A 25 -2.55 -7.56 9.41
CA ARG A 25 -1.90 -6.71 8.39
C ARG A 25 -1.62 -7.48 7.09
N ARG A 26 -1.33 -8.79 7.17
CA ARG A 26 -1.12 -9.65 6.00
C ARG A 26 -2.43 -9.96 5.27
N GLN A 27 -3.53 -10.23 5.99
CA GLN A 27 -4.85 -10.44 5.37
C GLN A 27 -5.33 -9.18 4.69
N LEU A 28 -5.24 -8.04 5.37
CA LEU A 28 -5.61 -6.74 4.83
C LEU A 28 -4.76 -6.36 3.59
N ALA A 29 -3.47 -6.68 3.61
CA ALA A 29 -2.59 -6.53 2.45
C ALA A 29 -3.03 -7.37 1.24
N GLU A 30 -3.67 -8.52 1.45
CA GLU A 30 -4.18 -9.35 0.36
C GLU A 30 -5.47 -8.78 -0.26
N GLU A 31 -6.19 -7.89 0.43
CA GLU A 31 -7.44 -7.26 -0.06
C GLU A 31 -7.23 -6.30 -1.24
N LEU A 32 -6.03 -5.73 -1.37
CA LEU A 32 -5.70 -4.82 -2.47
C LEU A 32 -5.49 -5.56 -3.80
N VAL A 33 -5.04 -6.81 -3.77
CA VAL A 33 -4.64 -7.54 -4.98
C VAL A 33 -5.86 -7.77 -5.89
N GLY A 34 -5.68 -7.50 -7.18
CA GLY A 34 -6.71 -7.62 -8.21
C GLY A 34 -7.71 -6.46 -8.25
N LYS A 35 -7.57 -5.44 -7.40
CA LYS A 35 -8.49 -4.30 -7.35
C LYS A 35 -8.08 -3.19 -8.31
N ALA A 36 -9.09 -2.50 -8.86
CA ALA A 36 -8.90 -1.17 -9.44
C ALA A 36 -8.64 -0.20 -8.32
N VAL A 37 -7.72 0.71 -8.57
CA VAL A 37 -7.39 1.76 -7.65
C VAL A 37 -7.25 3.09 -8.36
N GLU A 38 -7.48 4.15 -7.61
CA GLU A 38 -7.05 5.49 -7.94
C GLU A 38 -5.96 5.90 -6.96
N HIS A 39 -4.78 6.22 -7.49
CA HIS A 39 -3.58 6.56 -6.74
C HIS A 39 -3.27 8.04 -6.93
N VAL A 40 -3.17 8.76 -5.82
CA VAL A 40 -2.86 10.19 -5.76
C VAL A 40 -1.35 10.35 -5.67
N PHE A 41 -0.79 11.10 -6.61
CA PHE A 41 0.61 11.52 -6.61
C PHE A 41 0.69 13.03 -6.44
N GLU A 42 1.49 13.50 -5.49
CA GLU A 42 1.79 14.93 -5.34
C GLU A 42 3.09 15.26 -6.10
N LYS A 43 3.03 16.29 -6.94
CA LYS A 43 4.21 16.82 -7.64
C LYS A 43 4.98 17.82 -6.77
N GLU A 44 6.18 18.19 -7.22
CA GLU A 44 7.04 19.19 -6.56
C GLU A 44 6.38 20.57 -6.39
N ASP A 45 5.42 20.92 -7.25
CA ASP A 45 4.65 22.17 -7.19
C ASP A 45 3.39 22.07 -6.31
N GLY A 46 3.15 20.91 -5.67
CA GLY A 46 1.97 20.61 -4.86
C GLY A 46 0.74 20.21 -5.66
N GLU A 47 0.82 20.10 -7.00
CA GLU A 47 -0.28 19.59 -7.81
C GLU A 47 -0.48 18.10 -7.53
N LYS A 48 -1.69 17.74 -7.10
CA LYS A 48 -2.10 16.33 -6.93
C LYS A 48 -2.66 15.77 -8.22
N LYS A 49 -2.19 14.59 -8.62
CA LYS A 49 -2.66 13.85 -9.79
C LYS A 49 -3.18 12.48 -9.40
N GLU A 50 -4.38 12.19 -9.86
CA GLU A 50 -5.03 10.89 -9.69
C GLU A 50 -4.75 9.99 -10.90
N TRP A 51 -4.22 8.80 -10.64
CA TRP A 51 -3.90 7.79 -11.64
C TRP A 51 -4.69 6.51 -11.38
N ARG A 52 -5.45 6.08 -12.37
CA ARG A 52 -6.15 4.79 -12.33
C ARG A 52 -5.21 3.65 -12.67
N GLY A 53 -5.30 2.56 -11.91
CA GLY A 53 -4.45 1.40 -12.09
C GLY A 53 -5.01 0.11 -11.50
N MET A 54 -4.27 -0.99 -11.72
CA MET A 54 -4.55 -2.33 -11.17
C MET A 54 -3.45 -2.76 -10.23
N VAL A 55 -3.80 -3.17 -9.01
CA VAL A 55 -2.87 -3.89 -8.15
C VAL A 55 -2.76 -5.33 -8.65
N LEU A 56 -1.61 -5.74 -9.14
CA LEU A 56 -1.43 -7.02 -9.83
C LEU A 56 -1.14 -8.16 -8.86
N SER A 57 -0.20 -7.94 -7.93
CA SER A 57 0.18 -8.92 -6.93
C SER A 57 1.10 -8.30 -5.87
N ARG A 58 1.35 -9.04 -4.78
CA ARG A 58 2.38 -8.67 -3.81
C ARG A 58 3.76 -9.08 -4.33
N ALA A 59 4.79 -8.28 -4.06
CA ALA A 59 6.15 -8.65 -4.40
C ALA A 59 6.56 -9.94 -3.63
N PRO A 60 7.21 -10.91 -4.28
CA PRO A 60 7.43 -12.25 -3.72
C PRO A 60 8.39 -12.25 -2.53
N VAL A 61 9.41 -11.38 -2.57
CA VAL A 61 10.45 -11.27 -1.52
C VAL A 61 10.16 -10.11 -0.58
N MET A 62 9.85 -8.93 -1.14
CA MET A 62 9.57 -7.71 -0.37
C MET A 62 8.09 -7.64 0.00
N ARG A 63 7.69 -8.36 1.05
CA ARG A 63 6.26 -8.55 1.42
C ARG A 63 5.48 -7.29 1.79
N HIS A 64 6.11 -6.12 1.87
CA HIS A 64 5.45 -4.83 2.07
C HIS A 64 5.18 -4.07 0.77
N TRP A 65 5.63 -4.60 -0.37
CA TRP A 65 5.53 -3.98 -1.68
C TRP A 65 4.55 -4.73 -2.58
N TYR A 66 3.96 -3.99 -3.51
CA TYR A 66 2.99 -4.47 -4.49
C TYR A 66 3.45 -4.12 -5.89
N TYR A 67 3.14 -4.99 -6.83
CA TYR A 67 3.17 -4.69 -8.24
C TYR A 67 1.87 -4.01 -8.66
N ILE A 68 1.98 -2.90 -9.39
CA ILE A 68 0.86 -2.11 -9.91
C ILE A 68 1.18 -1.61 -11.30
N THR A 69 0.15 -1.45 -12.13
CA THR A 69 0.25 -0.81 -13.43
C THR A 69 -0.86 0.22 -13.58
N TYR A 70 -0.67 1.23 -14.43
CA TYR A 70 -1.61 2.34 -14.62
C TYR A 70 -2.15 2.38 -16.05
N GLU A 71 -3.39 2.83 -16.23
CA GLU A 71 -4.04 2.90 -17.55
C GLU A 71 -3.29 3.82 -18.52
N ARG A 72 -2.79 4.95 -18.00
CA ARG A 72 -2.10 5.98 -18.79
C ARG A 72 -0.65 5.63 -19.12
N ASP A 73 -0.06 4.71 -18.36
CA ASP A 73 1.32 4.25 -18.54
C ASP A 73 1.43 2.79 -18.06
N PRO A 74 1.22 1.80 -18.95
CA PRO A 74 1.08 0.39 -18.60
C PRO A 74 2.43 -0.30 -18.32
N VAL A 75 3.32 0.40 -17.63
CA VAL A 75 4.58 -0.13 -17.11
C VAL A 75 4.33 -0.79 -15.75
N LEU A 76 5.19 -1.74 -15.39
CA LEU A 76 5.19 -2.39 -14.08
C LEU A 76 5.88 -1.50 -13.04
N TYR A 77 5.11 -1.00 -12.08
CA TYR A 77 5.61 -0.25 -10.93
C TYR A 77 5.58 -1.09 -9.66
N MET A 78 6.30 -0.62 -8.64
CA MET A 78 6.36 -1.26 -7.34
C MET A 78 6.29 -0.21 -6.23
N TYR A 79 5.28 -0.31 -5.34
CA TYR A 79 5.03 0.65 -4.25
C TYR A 79 4.55 -0.03 -2.97
N GLN A 80 4.60 0.67 -1.84
CA GLN A 80 4.08 0.21 -0.54
C GLN A 80 2.59 0.59 -0.37
N LEU A 81 1.76 0.16 -1.31
CA LEU A 81 0.35 0.57 -1.47
C LEU A 81 -0.55 0.42 -0.23
N TRP A 82 -0.17 -0.44 0.72
CA TRP A 82 -0.93 -0.54 1.97
C TRP A 82 -0.82 0.73 2.81
N ASP A 83 0.36 1.34 2.83
CA ASP A 83 0.58 2.56 3.60
C ASP A 83 -0.11 3.74 2.89
N ASP A 84 -0.02 3.84 1.55
CA ASP A 84 -0.77 4.82 0.74
C ASP A 84 -2.31 4.70 0.94
N TYR A 85 -2.82 3.46 1.08
CA TYR A 85 -4.24 3.22 1.39
C TYR A 85 -4.63 3.69 2.79
N GLN A 86 -3.76 3.51 3.79
CA GLN A 86 -4.00 3.99 5.16
C GLN A 86 -3.93 5.52 5.25
N GLU A 87 -3.07 6.15 4.45
CA GLU A 87 -2.89 7.62 4.40
C GLU A 87 -3.96 8.31 3.54
N GLY A 88 -4.71 7.55 2.74
CA GLY A 88 -5.82 8.03 1.90
C GLY A 88 -5.39 8.47 0.50
N ASP A 89 -4.12 8.25 0.14
CA ASP A 89 -3.57 8.52 -1.18
C ASP A 89 -3.84 7.37 -2.18
N LEU A 90 -4.34 6.23 -1.70
CA LEU A 90 -4.84 5.15 -2.55
C LEU A 90 -6.29 4.81 -2.24
N ARG A 91 -7.15 4.77 -3.25
CA ARG A 91 -8.57 4.41 -3.11
C ARG A 91 -8.92 3.22 -3.99
N ILE A 92 -9.59 2.21 -3.43
CA ILE A 92 -10.15 1.09 -4.19
C ILE A 92 -11.38 1.58 -4.96
N LEU A 93 -11.43 1.32 -6.26
CA LEU A 93 -12.59 1.63 -7.10
C LEU A 93 -13.57 0.44 -7.12
N PRO A 94 -14.87 0.69 -7.37
CA PRO A 94 -15.86 -0.37 -7.55
C PRO A 94 -15.49 -1.30 -8.72
N GLU A 95 -15.83 -2.59 -8.64
CA GLU A 95 -15.49 -3.59 -9.69
C GLU A 95 -16.05 -3.25 -11.07
N ALA A 96 -17.12 -2.46 -11.16
CA ALA A 96 -17.68 -1.97 -12.42
C ALA A 96 -16.86 -0.84 -13.09
N GLY A 97 -15.77 -0.37 -12.47
CA GLY A 97 -14.97 0.78 -12.93
C GLY A 97 -13.90 0.46 -13.98
N TRP A 98 -13.86 -0.77 -14.50
CA TRP A 98 -12.86 -1.26 -15.46
C TRP A 98 -13.29 -1.26 -16.93
N SER A 99 -14.55 -0.90 -17.21
CA SER A 99 -15.17 -0.98 -18.54
C SER A 99 -14.83 0.19 -19.45
#